data_AF-A0A2N7YW69-F1
#
_entry.id   AF-A0A2N7YW69-F1
#
_cell.length_a   1.000
_cell.length_b   1.000
_cell.length_c   1.000
_cell.angle_alpha   90.00
_cell.angle_beta   90.00
_cell.angle_gamma   90.00
#
_symmetry.space_group_name_H-M   'P 1'
#
loop_
_entity.id
_entity.type
_entity.pdbx_description
1 polymer ?
#
loop_
_entity_poly.entity_id
_entity_poly.type
_entity_poly.pdbx_seq_one_letter_code
_entity_poly.pdbx_strand_id
1 'polypeptide(L)'
;VVAYRRAVAGGVKGATSNNSIPRNANNLVGGPLENATQISGRFKLDGGPANGALYRADNQGNITSYAVYDSAGMIIKRVDVRGAAHANVSTPHVIEYGRNTLPDGTVRVQSPSTKLAPRPTNSDEIP
;
A
#
# COMPACT_ATOMS: atom_id res chain seq x y z
N VAL A 1 -21.88 59.28 1.38
CA VAL A 1 -21.40 58.06 0.69
C VAL A 1 -21.81 56.87 1.55
N VAL A 2 -23.01 56.28 1.35
CA VAL A 2 -23.25 55.04 0.58
C VAL A 2 -22.42 53.86 1.15
N ALA A 3 -22.97 53.09 2.11
CA ALA A 3 -23.56 51.72 1.97
C ALA A 3 -22.48 50.60 1.85
N TYR A 4 -22.61 49.32 2.22
CA TYR A 4 -23.70 48.33 2.27
C TYR A 4 -23.32 47.15 3.20
N ARG A 5 -24.33 46.38 3.66
CA ARG A 5 -24.19 45.04 4.26
C ARG A 5 -23.71 44.00 3.23
N ARG A 6 -22.95 42.97 3.66
CA ARG A 6 -23.09 41.57 3.19
C ARG A 6 -22.36 40.58 4.11
N ALA A 7 -23.08 39.55 4.57
CA ALA A 7 -22.53 38.30 5.07
C ALA A 7 -22.36 37.32 3.90
N VAL A 8 -21.28 36.52 3.84
CA VAL A 8 -21.28 35.18 3.21
C VAL A 8 -20.16 34.32 3.83
N ALA A 9 -20.50 33.07 4.18
CA ALA A 9 -19.57 32.01 4.52
C ALA A 9 -18.62 31.67 3.35
N GLY A 10 -17.37 31.34 3.66
CA GLY A 10 -16.40 30.81 2.69
C GLY A 10 -15.38 29.97 3.44
N GLY A 11 -15.46 28.65 3.25
CA GLY A 11 -14.58 27.70 3.88
C GLY A 11 -13.19 27.60 3.23
N VAL A 12 -12.53 26.55 3.72
CA VAL A 12 -11.37 25.80 3.23
C VAL A 12 -9.95 26.34 3.47
N LYS A 13 -9.15 25.38 3.98
CA LYS A 13 -7.69 25.19 3.84
C LYS A 13 -6.80 25.76 4.97
N GLY A 14 -6.85 25.09 6.12
CA GLY A 14 -5.65 24.88 6.93
C GLY A 14 -5.07 23.52 6.57
N ALA A 15 -4.09 23.50 5.67
CA ALA A 15 -3.43 22.30 5.19
C ALA A 15 -2.85 21.49 6.37
N THR A 16 -3.33 20.27 6.56
CA THR A 16 -2.63 19.25 7.35
C THR A 16 -1.25 19.10 6.73
N SER A 17 -0.22 19.49 7.47
CA SER A 17 1.16 19.28 7.10
C SER A 17 1.40 17.78 7.03
N ASN A 18 1.17 17.18 5.87
CA ASN A 18 1.67 15.86 5.49
C ASN A 18 3.18 15.96 5.38
N ASN A 19 3.84 16.07 6.53
CA ASN A 19 5.28 16.04 6.63
C ASN A 19 5.66 14.57 6.55
N SER A 20 6.01 14.16 5.35
CA SER A 20 6.35 12.82 4.88
C SER A 20 7.56 12.22 5.63
N ILE A 21 7.38 11.89 6.90
CA ILE A 21 8.22 10.89 7.57
C ILE A 21 7.65 9.53 7.17
N PRO A 22 8.47 8.61 6.60
CA PRO A 22 8.01 7.26 6.37
C PRO A 22 7.49 6.66 7.70
N ARG A 23 6.22 6.28 7.76
CA ARG A 23 5.65 5.62 8.94
C ARG A 23 6.45 4.35 9.22
N ASN A 24 7.00 4.29 10.43
CA ASN A 24 7.66 3.10 10.95
C ASN A 24 6.63 2.20 11.65
N ALA A 25 7.03 0.98 12.00
CA ALA A 25 6.16 -0.01 12.64
C ALA A 25 5.50 0.48 13.95
N ASN A 26 5.98 1.57 14.54
CA ASN A 26 5.48 2.12 15.79
C ASN A 26 4.30 3.09 15.62
N ASN A 27 3.99 3.51 14.38
CA ASN A 27 2.83 4.37 14.11
C ASN A 27 2.24 4.10 12.72
N LEU A 28 1.35 3.11 12.64
CA LEU A 28 0.69 2.71 11.40
C LEU A 28 -0.69 3.37 11.20
N VAL A 29 -1.18 4.10 12.20
CA VAL A 29 -2.52 4.72 12.22
C VAL A 29 -2.72 5.65 11.02
N GLY A 30 -3.90 5.63 10.41
CA GLY A 30 -4.29 6.54 9.33
C GLY A 30 -3.66 6.23 7.97
N GLY A 31 -3.21 5.01 7.70
CA GLY A 31 -2.91 4.64 6.32
C GLY A 31 -2.64 3.19 6.08
N PRO A 32 -1.83 2.84 5.07
CA PRO A 32 -2.00 1.58 4.35
C PRO A 32 -1.78 0.33 5.22
N LEU A 33 -1.20 0.52 6.42
CA LEU A 33 -0.81 -0.54 7.34
C LEU A 33 -1.46 -0.43 8.73
N GLU A 34 -2.46 0.44 8.94
CA GLU A 34 -3.07 0.69 10.25
C GLU A 34 -3.54 -0.56 11.00
N ASN A 35 -4.01 -1.57 10.27
CA ASN A 35 -4.45 -2.86 10.83
C ASN A 35 -3.60 -4.04 10.33
N ALA A 36 -2.39 -3.76 9.84
CA ALA A 36 -1.54 -4.78 9.25
C ALA A 36 -0.84 -5.62 10.33
N THR A 37 -0.61 -6.89 10.02
CA THR A 37 0.15 -7.79 10.92
C THR A 37 1.59 -7.90 10.46
N GLN A 38 2.55 -7.78 11.38
CA GLN A 38 3.95 -8.03 11.08
C GLN A 38 4.20 -9.53 10.88
N ILE A 39 4.95 -9.87 9.84
CA ILE A 39 5.39 -11.25 9.61
C ILE A 39 6.90 -11.34 9.36
N SER A 40 7.42 -12.55 9.51
CA SER A 40 8.72 -12.97 8.98
C SER A 40 8.53 -13.95 7.82
N GLY A 41 9.42 -13.93 6.83
CA GLY A 41 9.41 -14.87 5.71
C GLY A 41 8.63 -14.38 4.48
N ARG A 42 8.08 -15.32 3.71
CA ARG A 42 7.40 -15.03 2.43
C ARG A 42 5.95 -14.61 2.67
N PHE A 43 5.47 -13.61 1.93
CA PHE A 43 4.04 -13.32 1.86
C PHE A 43 3.30 -14.49 1.22
N LYS A 44 2.20 -14.91 1.84
CA LYS A 44 1.31 -15.90 1.25
C LYS A 44 0.64 -15.31 0.03
N LEU A 45 0.44 -16.12 -1.01
CA LEU A 45 -0.33 -15.70 -2.18
C LEU A 45 -1.83 -15.86 -1.92
N ASP A 46 -2.22 -16.92 -1.23
CA ASP A 46 -3.58 -17.24 -0.81
C ASP A 46 -3.67 -17.48 0.70
N GLY A 47 -4.88 -17.44 1.25
CA GLY A 47 -5.10 -17.64 2.69
C GLY A 47 -4.41 -16.60 3.58
N GLY A 48 -4.21 -15.38 3.05
CA GLY A 48 -3.84 -14.20 3.82
C GLY A 48 -5.03 -13.59 4.58
N PRO A 49 -4.82 -12.49 5.31
CA PRO A 49 -5.91 -11.80 6.00
C PRO A 49 -6.90 -11.21 5.00
N ALA A 50 -8.17 -11.63 5.05
CA ALA A 50 -9.21 -11.09 4.17
C ALA A 50 -9.37 -9.57 4.35
N ASN A 51 -9.33 -8.82 3.25
CA ASN A 51 -9.32 -7.35 3.22
C ASN A 51 -8.21 -6.72 4.11
N GLY A 52 -7.14 -7.46 4.37
CA GLY A 52 -6.09 -7.07 5.29
C GLY A 52 -4.76 -6.83 4.60
N ALA A 53 -3.77 -6.49 5.43
CA ALA A 53 -2.39 -6.32 4.99
C ALA A 53 -1.43 -7.05 5.94
N LEU A 54 -0.31 -7.49 5.38
CA LEU A 54 0.84 -8.02 6.12
C LEU A 54 2.05 -7.15 5.82
N TYR A 55 2.93 -6.94 6.78
CA TYR A 55 4.15 -6.17 6.55
C TYR A 55 5.39 -6.86 7.13
N ARG A 56 6.55 -6.44 6.64
CA ARG A 56 7.86 -6.81 7.14
C ARG A 56 8.60 -5.54 7.55
N ALA A 57 9.32 -5.60 8.66
CA ALA A 57 10.19 -4.54 9.11
C ALA A 57 11.59 -5.08 9.40
N ASP A 58 12.59 -4.21 9.34
CA ASP A 58 13.94 -4.50 9.84
C ASP A 58 14.00 -4.44 11.37
N ASN A 59 15.18 -4.71 11.94
CA ASN A 59 15.39 -4.72 13.39
C ASN A 59 15.24 -3.32 14.03
N GLN A 60 15.25 -2.25 13.22
CA GLN A 60 15.01 -0.88 13.67
C GLN A 60 13.53 -0.48 13.55
N GLY A 61 12.66 -1.40 13.12
CA GLY A 61 11.23 -1.14 12.93
C GLY A 61 10.91 -0.37 11.65
N ASN A 62 11.87 -0.21 10.72
CA ASN A 62 11.57 0.38 9.43
C ASN A 62 10.87 -0.64 8.54
N ILE A 63 9.76 -0.24 7.92
CA ILE A 63 9.03 -1.11 7.01
C ILE A 63 9.85 -1.32 5.74
N THR A 64 10.05 -2.59 5.39
CA THR A 64 10.83 -3.00 4.20
C THR A 64 9.92 -3.40 3.06
N SER A 65 8.79 -4.03 3.35
CA SER A 65 7.78 -4.42 2.37
C SER A 65 6.44 -4.69 3.03
N TYR A 66 5.36 -4.62 2.25
CA TYR A 66 4.04 -5.06 2.68
C TYR A 66 3.23 -5.65 1.54
N ALA A 67 2.21 -6.46 1.89
CA ALA A 67 1.29 -7.08 0.96
C ALA A 67 -0.15 -6.75 1.36
N VAL A 68 -1.00 -6.53 0.36
CA VAL A 68 -2.44 -6.25 0.52
C VAL A 68 -3.24 -7.40 -0.07
N TYR A 69 -4.32 -7.77 0.59
CA TYR A 69 -5.15 -8.93 0.26
C TYR A 69 -6.60 -8.52 -0.01
N ASP A 70 -7.27 -9.26 -0.90
CA ASP A 70 -8.70 -9.08 -1.17
C ASP A 70 -9.58 -9.79 -0.14
N SER A 71 -10.89 -9.74 -0.34
CA SER A 71 -11.90 -10.34 0.54
C SER A 71 -11.82 -11.86 0.65
N ALA A 72 -11.19 -12.53 -0.31
CA ALA A 72 -10.95 -13.97 -0.29
C ALA A 72 -9.58 -14.32 0.34
N GLY A 73 -8.83 -13.34 0.82
CA GLY A 73 -7.49 -13.53 1.37
C GLY A 73 -6.44 -13.83 0.29
N MET A 74 -6.70 -13.43 -0.97
CA MET A 74 -5.73 -13.54 -2.05
C MET A 74 -4.93 -12.24 -2.21
N ILE A 75 -3.63 -12.35 -2.39
CA ILE A 75 -2.74 -11.19 -2.53
C ILE A 75 -3.12 -10.37 -3.77
N ILE A 76 -3.30 -9.06 -3.62
CA ILE A 76 -3.56 -8.11 -4.71
C ILE A 76 -2.24 -7.49 -5.18
N LYS A 77 -1.44 -7.02 -4.23
CA LYS A 77 -0.18 -6.35 -4.50
C LYS A 77 0.82 -6.57 -3.38
N ARG A 78 2.09 -6.43 -3.73
CA ARG A 78 3.20 -6.28 -2.79
C ARG A 78 3.91 -4.96 -3.08
N VAL A 79 4.15 -4.18 -2.05
CA VAL A 79 4.93 -2.95 -2.12
C VAL A 79 6.26 -3.21 -1.43
N ASP A 80 7.34 -3.14 -2.18
CA ASP A 80 8.71 -3.22 -1.64
C ASP A 80 9.14 -1.78 -1.37
N VAL A 81 9.21 -1.40 -0.09
CA VAL A 81 9.46 -0.02 0.37
C VAL A 81 10.96 0.30 0.37
N ARG A 82 11.78 -0.68 0.76
CA ARG A 82 13.24 -0.61 0.76
C ARG A 82 13.82 -1.93 0.27
N GLY A 83 14.94 -1.87 -0.44
CA GLY A 83 15.68 -3.06 -0.85
C GLY A 83 16.26 -2.94 -2.25
N ALA A 84 16.46 -4.10 -2.90
CA ALA A 84 17.01 -4.18 -4.24
C ALA A 84 16.02 -3.66 -5.28
N ALA A 85 16.55 -2.96 -6.29
CA ALA A 85 15.80 -2.63 -7.49
C ALA A 85 15.42 -3.89 -8.25
N HIS A 86 14.27 -3.87 -8.91
CA HIS A 86 13.82 -4.93 -9.81
C HIS A 86 13.63 -4.37 -11.21
N ALA A 87 14.25 -5.01 -12.21
CA ALA A 87 14.13 -4.60 -13.62
C ALA A 87 14.38 -3.09 -13.85
N ASN A 88 15.42 -2.53 -13.20
CA ASN A 88 15.81 -1.11 -13.21
C ASN A 88 14.84 -0.13 -12.52
N VAL A 89 13.84 -0.63 -11.78
CA VAL A 89 12.97 0.20 -10.95
C VAL A 89 13.45 0.12 -9.50
N SER A 90 13.87 1.25 -8.94
CA SER A 90 14.31 1.33 -7.54
C SER A 90 13.12 1.31 -6.59
N THR A 91 13.33 0.75 -5.39
CA THR A 91 12.36 0.88 -4.31
C THR A 91 12.20 2.35 -3.89
N PRO A 92 11.00 2.80 -3.51
CA PRO A 92 9.80 1.99 -3.33
C PRO A 92 9.09 1.63 -4.66
N HIS A 93 8.74 0.35 -4.85
CA HIS A 93 8.03 -0.13 -6.05
C HIS A 93 6.90 -1.10 -5.71
N VAL A 94 5.95 -1.25 -6.63
CA VAL A 94 4.76 -2.11 -6.47
C VAL A 94 4.77 -3.22 -7.50
N ILE A 95 4.48 -4.41 -7.01
CA ILE A 95 4.27 -5.62 -7.78
C ILE A 95 2.80 -6.01 -7.65
N GLU A 96 2.10 -6.06 -8.78
CA GLU A 96 0.68 -6.39 -8.83
C GLU A 96 0.45 -7.84 -9.23
N TYR A 97 -0.53 -8.47 -8.60
CA TYR A 97 -0.89 -9.86 -8.82
C TYR A 97 -2.24 -9.91 -9.54
N GLY A 98 -2.27 -10.63 -10.65
CA GLY A 98 -3.49 -10.84 -11.42
C GLY A 98 -4.39 -11.92 -10.80
N ARG A 99 -5.51 -12.18 -11.45
CA ARG A 99 -6.40 -13.31 -11.16
C ARG A 99 -6.52 -14.17 -12.41
N ASN A 100 -6.48 -15.48 -12.22
CA ASN A 100 -6.77 -16.45 -13.26
C ASN A 100 -8.03 -17.23 -12.86
N THR A 101 -9.02 -17.25 -13.74
CA THR A 101 -10.26 -18.02 -13.54
C THR A 101 -10.15 -19.29 -14.37
N LEU A 102 -10.18 -20.44 -13.72
CA LEU A 102 -10.13 -21.74 -14.39
C LEU A 102 -11.46 -22.06 -15.07
N PRO A 103 -11.49 -23.01 -16.02
CA PRO A 103 -12.74 -23.43 -16.68
C PRO A 103 -13.82 -23.95 -15.72
N ASP A 104 -13.42 -24.44 -14.54
CA ASP A 104 -14.32 -24.90 -13.47
C ASP A 104 -14.88 -23.77 -12.59
N GLY A 105 -14.53 -22.51 -12.89
CA GLY A 105 -14.93 -21.32 -12.14
C GLY A 105 -14.04 -20.98 -10.95
N THR A 106 -13.04 -21.80 -10.63
CA THR A 106 -12.10 -21.53 -9.52
C THR A 106 -11.20 -20.35 -9.86
N VAL A 107 -11.14 -19.36 -8.97
CA VAL A 107 -10.21 -18.23 -9.08
C VAL A 107 -8.91 -18.53 -8.33
N ARG A 108 -7.77 -18.25 -8.98
CA ARG A 108 -6.43 -18.38 -8.40
C ARG A 108 -5.63 -17.11 -8.59
N VAL A 109 -4.64 -16.90 -7.72
CA VAL A 109 -3.65 -15.82 -7.89
C VAL A 109 -2.81 -16.09 -9.13
N GLN A 110 -2.70 -15.09 -10.00
CA GLN A 110 -1.74 -15.07 -11.08
C GLN A 110 -0.52 -14.24 -10.65
N SER A 111 0.62 -14.91 -10.52
CA SER A 111 1.88 -14.22 -10.25
C SER A 111 2.22 -13.23 -11.36
N PRO A 112 2.82 -12.08 -11.01
CA PRO A 112 3.33 -11.13 -12.01
C PRO A 112 4.28 -11.85 -12.97
N SER A 113 4.18 -11.51 -14.25
CA SER A 113 5.13 -11.99 -15.25
C SER A 113 6.52 -11.48 -14.89
N THR A 114 7.52 -12.36 -14.90
CA THR A 114 8.94 -11.98 -14.70
C THR A 114 9.47 -11.07 -15.81
N LYS A 115 8.71 -10.93 -16.91
CA LYS A 115 9.02 -10.04 -18.04
C LYS A 115 8.46 -8.62 -17.87
N LEU A 116 7.59 -8.39 -16.88
CA LEU A 116 7.01 -7.08 -16.61
C LEU A 116 7.76 -6.42 -15.45
N ALA A 117 8.21 -5.18 -15.68
CA ALA A 117 8.80 -4.38 -14.62
C ALA A 117 7.74 -4.02 -13.57
N PRO A 118 8.10 -3.99 -12.27
CA PRO A 118 7.24 -3.39 -11.24
C PRO A 118 6.95 -1.93 -11.57
N ARG A 119 5.81 -1.41 -11.11
CA ARG A 119 5.51 0.01 -11.24
C ARG A 119 6.12 0.80 -10.07
N PRO A 120 6.44 2.09 -10.24
CA PRO A 120 6.71 2.98 -9.11
C PRO A 120 5.54 3.02 -8.11
N THR A 121 5.82 3.35 -6.85
CA THR A 121 4.78 3.60 -5.83
C THR A 121 4.17 4.99 -5.96
N ASN A 122 2.91 5.10 -5.58
CA ASN A 122 2.26 6.39 -5.32
C ASN A 122 2.56 6.87 -3.88
N SER A 123 2.41 8.17 -3.61
CA SER A 123 2.66 8.74 -2.28
C SER A 123 1.86 8.05 -1.16
N ASP A 124 0.61 7.68 -1.43
CA ASP A 124 -0.30 7.07 -0.45
C ASP A 124 0.05 5.62 -0.14
N GLU A 125 0.93 5.01 -0.95
CA GLU A 125 1.42 3.65 -0.78
C GLU A 125 2.74 3.60 -0.01
N ILE A 126 3.33 4.75 0.28
CA ILE A 126 4.49 4.85 1.15
C ILE A 126 3.95 4.88 2.59
N PRO A 127 4.31 3.89 3.44
CA PRO A 127 4.05 3.99 4.86
C PRO A 127 4.70 5.26 5.35
#